data_AF-A0AAV3ZHD0-F1
#
_entry.id   AF-A0AAV3ZHD0-F1
#
_cell.length_a   1.000
_cell.length_b   1.000
_cell.length_c   1.000
_cell.angle_alpha   90.00
_cell.angle_beta   90.00
_cell.angle_gamma   90.00
#
_symmetry.space_group_name_H-M   'P 1'
#
loop_
_entity.id
_entity.type
_entity.pdbx_description
1 polymer ?
#
loop_
_entity_poly.entity_id
_entity_poly.type
_entity_poly.pdbx_seq_one_letter_code
_entity_poly.pdbx_strand_id
1 'polypeptide(L)'
;MLVKAEGKEKRDMIIDEIRNKEDSTRVQKAVQQPQQGQWTNWDIAIQRSLTWNDIWHMTPLRISFLIRSVYDLLPSNVNLVRWGKKDGPTCPLCQGRKTTEHVLSSCKVAILREQYTWRHNRILKNLPRS
;
A
#
# COMPACT_ATOMS: atom_id res chain seq x y z
N MET A 1 34.26 -2.01 25.91
CA MET A 1 34.52 -3.39 25.48
C MET A 1 33.57 -3.73 24.36
N LEU A 2 34.04 -3.88 23.12
CA LEU A 2 33.22 -4.43 22.04
C LEU A 2 33.19 -5.94 22.21
N VAL A 3 32.04 -6.46 22.66
CA VAL A 3 31.81 -7.90 22.73
C VAL A 3 31.80 -8.42 21.30
N LYS A 4 32.73 -9.33 20.97
CA LYS A 4 32.71 -10.02 19.67
C LYS A 4 31.53 -10.97 19.69
N ALA A 5 30.54 -10.73 18.82
CA ALA A 5 29.47 -11.68 18.58
C ALA A 5 30.06 -12.99 18.02
N GLU A 6 29.64 -14.12 18.57
CA GLU A 6 30.11 -15.45 18.19
C GLU A 6 28.96 -16.37 17.78
N GLY A 7 29.26 -17.40 16.97
CA GLY A 7 28.29 -18.41 16.58
C GLY A 7 27.06 -17.87 15.84
N LYS A 8 25.87 -18.10 16.41
CA LYS A 8 24.57 -17.71 15.83
C LYS A 8 24.43 -16.19 15.75
N GLU A 9 24.81 -15.47 16.79
CA GLU A 9 24.67 -14.01 16.85
C GLU A 9 25.48 -13.33 15.74
N LYS A 10 26.71 -13.81 15.50
CA LYS A 10 27.53 -13.35 14.38
C LYS A 10 26.86 -13.59 13.03
N ARG A 11 26.23 -14.75 12.84
CA ARG A 11 25.52 -15.08 11.59
C ARG A 11 24.30 -14.19 11.40
N ASP A 12 23.50 -14.00 12.45
CA ASP A 12 22.31 -13.16 12.41
C ASP A 12 22.67 -11.71 12.06
N MET A 13 23.72 -11.15 12.69
CA MET A 13 24.21 -9.81 12.33
C MET A 13 24.66 -9.70 10.87
N ILE A 14 25.38 -10.70 10.34
CA ILE A 14 25.81 -10.69 8.93
C ILE A 14 24.60 -10.76 8.00
N ILE A 15 23.61 -11.61 8.32
CA ILE A 15 22.38 -11.74 7.54
C ILE A 15 21.61 -10.42 7.54
N ASP A 16 21.47 -9.77 8.69
CA ASP A 16 20.76 -8.51 8.82
C ASP A 16 21.48 -7.38 8.07
N GLU A 17 22.82 -7.34 8.11
CA GLU A 17 23.60 -6.38 7.33
C GLU A 17 23.39 -6.57 5.81
N ILE A 18 23.40 -7.83 5.34
CA ILE A 18 23.12 -8.14 3.93
C ILE A 18 21.70 -7.72 3.56
N ARG A 19 20.70 -8.03 4.41
CA ARG A 19 19.30 -7.63 4.19
C ARG A 19 19.16 -6.12 4.11
N ASN A 20 19.77 -5.39 5.05
CA ASN A 20 19.72 -3.93 5.07
C ASN A 20 20.31 -3.34 3.78
N LYS A 21 21.42 -3.88 3.30
CA LYS A 21 22.05 -3.44 2.04
C LYS A 21 21.16 -3.72 0.82
N GLU A 22 20.56 -4.89 0.75
CA GLU A 22 19.63 -5.23 -0.33
C GLU A 22 18.35 -4.38 -0.27
N ASP A 23 17.77 -4.19 0.91
CA ASP A 23 16.57 -3.37 1.11
C ASP A 23 16.83 -1.91 0.76
N SER A 24 18.00 -1.37 1.13
CA SER A 24 18.43 -0.04 0.70
C SER A 24 18.47 0.07 -0.83
N THR A 25 18.97 -0.95 -1.51
CA THR A 25 19.01 -1.01 -2.98
C THR A 25 17.60 -1.07 -3.59
N ARG A 26 16.70 -1.87 -2.99
CA ARG A 26 15.29 -1.97 -3.39
C ARG A 26 14.57 -0.63 -3.23
N VAL A 27 14.77 0.05 -2.10
CA VAL A 27 14.18 1.36 -1.82
C VAL A 27 14.71 2.42 -2.78
N GLN A 28 16.03 2.48 -3.03
CA GLN A 28 16.61 3.40 -4.02
C GLN A 28 15.98 3.24 -5.40
N LYS A 29 15.76 2.00 -5.83
CA LYS A 29 15.07 1.71 -7.10
C LYS A 29 13.60 2.12 -7.04
N ALA A 30 12.90 1.86 -5.94
CA ALA A 30 11.49 2.20 -5.78
C ALA A 30 11.27 3.72 -5.85
N VAL A 31 12.10 4.54 -5.19
CA VAL A 31 12.00 6.01 -5.23
C VAL A 31 12.12 6.57 -6.65
N GLN A 32 12.87 5.89 -7.53
CA GLN A 32 13.00 6.27 -8.95
C GLN A 32 11.78 5.89 -9.81
N GLN A 33 10.81 5.14 -9.26
CA GLN A 33 9.60 4.71 -9.97
C GLN A 33 8.41 5.60 -9.61
N PRO A 34 8.05 6.59 -10.45
CA PRO A 34 7.04 7.59 -10.09
C PRO A 34 5.63 7.05 -9.91
N GLN A 35 5.33 5.81 -10.34
CA GLN A 35 4.02 5.17 -10.10
C GLN A 35 4.16 4.02 -9.10
N GLN A 36 4.93 2.99 -9.44
CA GLN A 36 5.08 1.80 -8.61
C GLN A 36 5.81 2.09 -7.29
N GLY A 37 6.59 3.16 -7.23
CA GLY A 37 7.25 3.64 -6.02
C GLY A 37 6.43 4.63 -5.20
N GLN A 38 5.18 4.94 -5.55
CA GLN A 38 4.41 5.94 -4.80
C GLN A 38 4.26 5.63 -3.30
N TRP A 39 4.30 4.34 -2.94
CA TRP A 39 4.30 3.91 -1.54
C TRP A 39 5.50 4.40 -0.72
N THR A 40 6.61 4.82 -1.35
CA THR A 40 7.75 5.41 -0.63
C THR A 40 7.44 6.79 -0.05
N ASN A 41 6.38 7.45 -0.50
CA ASN A 41 5.97 8.78 -0.07
C ASN A 41 4.80 8.75 0.93
N TRP A 42 4.38 7.57 1.38
CA TRP A 42 3.22 7.42 2.26
C TRP A 42 3.61 7.46 3.73
N ASP A 43 4.10 8.61 4.20
CA ASP A 43 4.57 8.80 5.58
C ASP A 43 3.48 8.56 6.64
N ILE A 44 2.20 8.64 6.24
CA ILE A 44 1.02 8.50 7.10
C ILE A 44 0.47 7.06 7.08
N ALA A 45 0.94 6.21 6.16
CA ALA A 45 0.43 4.85 6.03
C ALA A 45 0.99 3.93 7.13
N ILE A 46 0.11 3.16 7.77
CA ILE A 46 0.52 2.13 8.73
C ILE A 46 1.25 1.03 7.97
N GLN A 47 2.51 0.77 8.34
CA GLN A 47 3.26 -0.35 7.82
C GLN A 47 2.57 -1.65 8.16
N ARG A 48 2.42 -2.51 7.16
CA ARG A 48 1.84 -3.84 7.31
C ARG A 48 2.80 -4.89 6.79
N SER A 49 3.25 -5.78 7.67
CA SER A 49 3.89 -7.02 7.27
C SER A 49 2.84 -8.10 7.03
N LEU A 50 3.06 -8.93 6.01
CA LEU A 50 2.28 -10.13 5.76
C LEU A 50 3.21 -11.32 5.95
N THR A 51 2.84 -12.23 6.85
CA THR A 51 3.53 -13.51 6.96
C THR A 51 3.11 -14.44 5.83
N TRP A 52 3.93 -15.46 5.56
CA TRP A 52 3.54 -16.53 4.62
C TRP A 52 2.21 -17.19 5.03
N ASN A 53 1.98 -17.35 6.33
CA ASN A 53 0.75 -17.90 6.85
C ASN A 53 -0.46 -17.01 6.53
N ASP A 54 -0.32 -15.69 6.69
CA ASP A 54 -1.37 -14.75 6.31
C ASP A 54 -1.73 -14.89 4.82
N ILE A 55 -0.72 -14.95 3.95
CA ILE A 55 -0.91 -15.08 2.50
C ILE A 55 -1.65 -16.38 2.18
N TRP A 56 -1.27 -17.50 2.79
CA TRP A 56 -1.91 -18.80 2.56
C TRP A 56 -3.39 -18.83 2.94
N HIS A 57 -3.79 -18.09 3.97
CA HIS A 57 -5.17 -18.06 4.44
C HIS A 57 -5.99 -16.88 3.88
N MET A 58 -5.38 -16.03 3.04
CA MET A 58 -6.07 -14.90 2.43
C MET A 58 -6.71 -15.28 1.10
N THR A 59 -7.88 -14.71 0.83
CA THR A 59 -8.51 -14.87 -0.48
C THR A 59 -7.65 -14.23 -1.57
N PRO A 60 -7.57 -14.82 -2.78
CA PRO A 60 -6.77 -14.28 -3.88
C PRO A 60 -7.10 -12.82 -4.22
N LEU A 61 -8.39 -12.45 -4.13
CA LEU A 61 -8.84 -11.08 -4.35
C LEU A 61 -8.28 -10.10 -3.33
N ARG A 62 -8.17 -10.51 -2.07
CA ARG A 62 -7.60 -9.67 -1.00
C ARG A 62 -6.11 -9.44 -1.21
N ILE A 63 -5.37 -10.48 -1.61
CA ILE A 63 -3.94 -10.39 -1.93
C ILE A 63 -3.74 -9.45 -3.13
N SER A 64 -4.51 -9.68 -4.21
CA SER A 64 -4.46 -8.84 -5.41
C SER A 64 -4.77 -7.37 -5.08
N PHE A 65 -5.76 -7.11 -4.23
CA PHE A 65 -6.08 -5.75 -3.80
C PHE A 65 -4.91 -5.09 -3.07
N LEU A 66 -4.28 -5.78 -2.11
CA LEU A 66 -3.17 -5.22 -1.33
C LEU A 66 -1.94 -4.93 -2.19
N ILE A 67 -1.56 -5.85 -3.08
CA ILE A 67 -0.44 -5.62 -4.00
C ILE A 67 -0.75 -4.41 -4.88
N ARG A 68 -1.94 -4.37 -5.49
CA ARG A 68 -2.33 -3.26 -6.37
C ARG A 68 -2.49 -1.94 -5.64
N SER A 69 -2.86 -1.93 -4.36
CA SER A 69 -2.89 -0.70 -3.57
C SER A 69 -1.47 -0.15 -3.44
N VAL A 70 -0.52 -0.96 -2.97
CA VAL A 70 0.87 -0.53 -2.72
C VAL A 70 1.54 0.03 -3.98
N TYR A 71 1.35 -0.64 -5.12
CA TYR A 71 2.00 -0.25 -6.38
C TYR A 71 1.22 0.78 -7.21
N ASP A 72 0.22 1.46 -6.65
CA ASP A 72 -0.64 2.44 -7.33
C ASP A 72 -1.24 1.92 -8.65
N LEU A 73 -1.76 0.68 -8.60
CA LEU A 73 -2.41 -0.02 -9.72
C LEU A 73 -3.92 -0.14 -9.55
N LEU A 74 -4.50 0.46 -8.52
CA LEU A 74 -5.94 0.52 -8.34
C LEU A 74 -6.59 1.48 -9.34
N PRO A 75 -7.88 1.27 -9.70
CA PRO A 75 -8.62 2.13 -10.63
C PRO A 75 -9.01 3.47 -9.97
N SER A 76 -8.03 4.25 -9.53
CA SER A 76 -8.18 5.66 -9.14
C SER A 76 -8.47 6.49 -10.40
N ASN A 77 -9.08 7.68 -10.29
CA ASN A 77 -9.35 8.46 -11.52
C ASN A 77 -8.05 8.91 -12.18
N VAL A 78 -6.99 9.16 -11.40
CA VAL A 78 -5.65 9.43 -11.95
C VAL A 78 -5.16 8.27 -12.81
N ASN A 79 -5.29 7.04 -12.33
CA ASN A 79 -4.88 5.85 -13.09
C ASN A 79 -5.80 5.58 -14.28
N LEU A 80 -7.12 5.80 -14.14
CA LEU A 80 -8.06 5.65 -15.24
C LEU A 80 -7.78 6.63 -16.38
N VAL A 81 -7.40 7.87 -16.08
CA VAL A 81 -6.94 8.84 -17.09
C VAL A 81 -5.67 8.35 -17.77
N ARG A 82 -4.69 7.88 -16.98
CA ARG A 82 -3.45 7.31 -17.51
C ARG A 82 -3.69 6.10 -18.43
N TRP A 83 -4.73 5.31 -18.15
CA TRP A 83 -5.14 4.17 -18.98
C TRP A 83 -6.08 4.53 -20.14
N GLY A 84 -6.36 5.82 -20.37
CA GLY A 84 -7.27 6.27 -21.43
C GLY A 84 -8.73 5.88 -21.22
N LYS A 85 -9.14 5.57 -19.98
CA LYS A 85 -10.50 5.15 -19.63
C LYS A 85 -11.37 6.28 -19.09
N LYS A 86 -10.81 7.47 -18.90
CA LYS A 86 -11.50 8.64 -18.34
C LYS A 86 -10.81 9.93 -18.78
N ASP A 87 -11.58 11.00 -18.92
CA ASP A 87 -11.07 12.30 -19.38
C ASP A 87 -10.40 13.13 -18.27
N GLY A 88 -10.81 12.92 -17.00
CA GLY A 88 -10.39 13.77 -15.89
C GLY A 88 -10.04 13.01 -14.59
N PRO A 89 -8.99 13.45 -13.86
CA PRO A 89 -8.54 12.79 -12.62
C PRO A 89 -9.31 13.24 -11.37
N THR A 90 -10.32 14.10 -11.54
CA THR A 90 -11.03 14.77 -10.44
C THR A 90 -11.98 13.83 -9.69
N CYS A 91 -12.07 14.01 -8.37
CA CYS A 91 -12.99 13.30 -7.52
C CYS A 91 -14.40 13.90 -7.67
N PRO A 92 -15.45 13.11 -7.93
CA PRO A 92 -16.81 13.65 -8.08
C PRO A 92 -17.40 14.22 -6.78
N LEU A 93 -16.78 13.95 -5.61
CA LEU A 93 -17.27 14.41 -4.30
C LEU A 93 -16.62 15.71 -3.85
N CYS A 94 -15.29 15.82 -3.95
CA CYS A 94 -14.56 17.00 -3.46
C CYS A 94 -13.86 17.79 -4.57
N GLN A 95 -14.01 17.39 -5.83
CA GLN A 95 -13.37 17.98 -7.02
C GLN A 95 -11.82 17.97 -7.02
N GLY A 96 -11.18 17.54 -5.94
CA GLY A 96 -9.72 17.35 -5.86
C GLY A 96 -9.21 16.17 -6.69
N ARG A 97 -7.88 16.05 -6.81
CA ARG A 97 -7.23 14.95 -7.54
C ARG A 97 -7.46 13.61 -6.83
N LYS A 98 -8.06 12.64 -7.52
CA LYS A 98 -8.42 11.33 -6.94
C LYS A 98 -7.33 10.29 -7.19
N THR A 99 -6.26 10.35 -6.40
CA THR A 99 -5.17 9.36 -6.33
C THR A 99 -5.62 8.07 -5.62
N THR A 100 -4.79 7.03 -5.60
CA THR A 100 -5.06 5.82 -4.82
C THR A 100 -5.10 6.12 -3.32
N GLU A 101 -4.19 6.95 -2.82
CA GLU A 101 -4.23 7.48 -1.44
C GLU A 101 -5.57 8.18 -1.14
N HIS A 102 -6.06 9.04 -2.03
CA HIS A 102 -7.36 9.69 -1.86
C HIS A 102 -8.51 8.68 -1.72
N VAL A 103 -8.43 7.55 -2.43
CA VAL A 103 -9.45 6.49 -2.39
C VAL A 103 -9.35 5.68 -1.10
N LEU A 104 -8.14 5.38 -0.63
CA LEU A 104 -7.88 4.52 0.52
C LEU A 104 -7.87 5.26 1.87
N SER A 105 -7.23 6.42 1.93
CA SER A 105 -7.09 7.28 3.12
C SER A 105 -8.25 8.26 3.32
N SER A 106 -9.24 8.21 2.42
CA SER A 106 -10.49 8.99 2.41
C SER A 106 -10.45 10.37 1.73
N CYS A 107 -11.55 10.68 1.06
CA CYS A 107 -11.90 12.02 0.62
C CYS A 107 -12.34 12.88 1.82
N LYS A 108 -11.78 14.10 1.98
CA LYS A 108 -12.17 15.05 3.05
C LYS A 108 -13.69 15.26 3.15
N VAL A 109 -14.37 15.41 2.01
CA VAL A 109 -15.83 15.57 1.95
C VAL A 109 -16.57 14.28 2.36
N ALA A 110 -16.01 13.10 2.05
CA ALA A 110 -16.62 11.84 2.46
C ALA A 110 -16.50 11.58 3.97
N ILE A 111 -15.41 12.04 4.60
CA ILE A 111 -15.25 12.01 6.06
C ILE A 111 -16.28 12.94 6.70
N LEU A 112 -16.34 14.20 6.25
CA LEU A 112 -17.24 15.23 6.82
C LEU A 112 -18.72 14.85 6.73
N ARG A 113 -19.12 14.02 5.76
CA ARG A 113 -20.51 13.60 5.55
C ARG A 113 -20.84 12.23 6.15
N GLU A 114 -19.95 11.64 6.97
CA GLU A 114 -20.06 10.27 7.52
C GLU A 114 -20.26 9.15 6.47
N GLN A 115 -20.07 9.48 5.19
CA GLN A 115 -20.25 8.54 4.09
C GLN A 115 -19.13 7.50 4.03
N TYR A 116 -18.02 7.77 4.73
CA TYR A 116 -16.90 6.84 4.83
C TYR A 116 -17.33 5.54 5.50
N THR A 117 -17.94 5.62 6.69
CA THR A 117 -18.45 4.46 7.45
C THR A 117 -19.53 3.74 6.67
N TRP A 118 -20.45 4.47 6.04
CA TRP A 118 -21.51 3.86 5.22
C TRP A 118 -20.95 3.08 4.03
N ARG A 119 -19.97 3.63 3.29
CA ARG A 119 -19.34 2.95 2.15
C ARG A 119 -18.58 1.70 2.60
N HIS A 120 -17.81 1.79 3.69
CA HIS A 120 -17.10 0.65 4.25
C HIS A 120 -18.07 -0.44 4.69
N ASN A 121 -19.11 -0.09 5.45
CA ASN A 121 -20.13 -1.03 5.90
C ASN A 121 -20.92 -1.65 4.73
N ARG A 122 -21.16 -0.89 3.66
CA ARG A 122 -21.81 -1.39 2.45
C ARG A 122 -20.93 -2.39 1.71
N ILE A 123 -19.61 -2.18 1.64
CA ILE A 123 -18.68 -3.15 1.06
C ILE A 123 -18.62 -4.41 1.94
N LEU A 124 -18.56 -4.27 3.27
CA LEU A 124 -18.57 -5.40 4.20
C LEU A 124 -19.83 -6.28 4.05
N LYS A 125 -21.00 -5.70 3.75
CA LYS A 125 -22.22 -6.46 3.47
C LYS A 125 -22.14 -7.36 2.23
N ASN A 126 -21.27 -7.03 1.27
CA ASN A 126 -21.10 -7.80 0.03
C ASN A 126 -19.94 -8.79 0.11
N LEU A 127 -19.19 -8.80 1.21
CA LEU A 127 -18.17 -9.82 1.45
C LEU A 127 -18.82 -11.04 2.09
N PRO A 128 -18.52 -12.26 1.62
CA PRO A 128 -18.93 -13.46 2.34
C PRO A 128 -18.35 -13.40 3.75
N ARG A 129 -19.19 -13.66 4.77
CA ARG A 129 -18.68 -13.87 6.12
C ARG A 129 -17.81 -15.12 6.07
N SER A 130 -16.53 -14.95 6.37
CA SER A 130 -15.57 -16.04 6.56
C SER A 130 -16.01 -16.97 7.68
#